data_AF-A0A8X6VLY6-F1
#
_entry.id   AF-A0A8X6VLY6-F1
#
_cell.length_a   1.000
_cell.length_b   1.000
_cell.length_c   1.000
_cell.angle_alpha   90.00
_cell.angle_beta   90.00
_cell.angle_gamma   90.00
#
_symmetry.space_group_name_H-M   'P 1'
#
loop_
_entity.id
_entity.type
_entity.pdbx_description
1 polymer ?
#
loop_
_entity_poly.entity_id
_entity_poly.type
_entity_poly.pdbx_seq_one_letter_code
_entity_poly.pdbx_strand_id
1 'polypeptide(L)'
;MNISQMRRLDFLGIQDSSEQKTKEELHKASMEHFLRTVKVDKEKRFLVTLPWLGNHLPLPDNFNLAFKGLQVTTHKLKKENLFKEYGDVFKEWKREGIIEEVPEEELKFVSYYLPHRHVVKPDSTTKIRPVFNASSKQKGAVSLNDCLEKGLNLIELIPSMLARFRLYRFGVSADMRKAFLQMNLYQQDRNFLRFL
;
A
#
# COMPACT_ATOMS: atom_id res chain seq x y z
N MET A 1 22.25 -25.77 -1.49
CA MET A 1 20.82 -25.91 -1.83
C MET A 1 20.22 -26.90 -0.84
N ASN A 2 19.21 -26.50 -0.05
CA ASN A 2 18.74 -27.28 1.11
C ASN A 2 17.66 -28.30 0.69
N ILE A 3 17.82 -29.58 1.06
CA ILE A 3 16.88 -30.68 0.75
C ILE A 3 15.47 -30.39 1.27
N SER A 4 15.35 -29.60 2.35
CA SER A 4 14.05 -29.16 2.89
C SER A 4 13.29 -28.22 1.95
N GLN A 5 13.98 -27.47 1.08
CA GLN A 5 13.33 -26.62 0.07
C GLN A 5 12.84 -27.42 -1.14
N MET A 6 13.50 -28.53 -1.46
CA MET A 6 13.18 -29.39 -2.61
C MET A 6 11.93 -30.26 -2.39
N ARG A 7 11.50 -30.43 -1.13
CA ARG A 7 10.28 -31.19 -0.77
C ARG A 7 9.02 -30.33 -0.65
N ARG A 8 9.09 -29.02 -0.89
CA ARG A 8 7.89 -28.18 -1.01
C ARG A 8 7.29 -28.37 -2.40
N LEU A 9 6.03 -28.77 -2.46
CA LEU A 9 5.26 -28.95 -3.70
C LEU A 9 5.27 -27.67 -4.58
N ASP A 10 5.37 -26.51 -3.95
CA ASP A 10 5.57 -25.20 -4.60
C ASP A 10 6.80 -25.15 -5.54
N PHE A 11 7.85 -25.92 -5.24
CA PHE A 11 9.08 -25.99 -6.05
C PHE A 11 8.89 -26.78 -7.36
N LEU A 12 7.92 -27.70 -7.39
CA LEU A 12 7.61 -28.54 -8.55
C LEU A 12 6.54 -27.93 -9.46
N GLY A 13 6.08 -26.71 -9.17
CA GLY A 13 5.05 -26.04 -9.97
C GLY A 13 3.64 -26.64 -9.80
N ILE A 14 3.47 -27.60 -8.90
CA ILE A 14 2.17 -28.17 -8.56
C ILE A 14 1.58 -27.31 -7.44
N GLN A 15 0.78 -26.32 -7.83
CA GLN A 15 -0.15 -25.65 -6.93
C GLN A 15 -1.50 -26.35 -7.05
N ASP A 16 -2.22 -26.48 -5.93
CA ASP A 16 -3.53 -27.13 -5.93
C ASP A 16 -4.48 -26.39 -6.89
N SER A 17 -4.88 -27.06 -7.97
CA SER A 17 -5.63 -26.44 -9.07
C SER A 17 -6.98 -25.86 -8.63
N SER A 18 -7.50 -26.30 -7.48
CA SER A 18 -8.71 -25.79 -6.83
C SER A 18 -8.49 -24.43 -6.16
N GLU A 19 -7.35 -24.25 -5.47
CA GLU A 19 -6.97 -22.97 -4.85
C GLU A 19 -6.59 -21.91 -5.88
N GLN A 20 -5.93 -22.32 -6.98
CA GLN A 20 -5.58 -21.39 -8.07
C GLN A 20 -6.82 -20.83 -8.75
N LYS A 21 -7.80 -21.67 -9.09
CA LYS A 21 -9.07 -21.24 -9.69
C LYS A 21 -9.81 -20.25 -8.79
N THR A 22 -9.87 -20.53 -7.49
CA THR A 22 -10.50 -19.63 -6.51
C THR A 22 -9.80 -18.26 -6.44
N LYS A 23 -8.47 -18.21 -6.48
CA LYS A 23 -7.71 -16.95 -6.48
C LYS A 23 -7.89 -16.16 -7.78
N GLU A 24 -7.92 -16.82 -8.93
CA GLU A 24 -8.18 -16.17 -10.22
C GLU A 24 -9.59 -15.58 -10.28
N GLU A 25 -10.58 -16.29 -9.74
CA GLU A 25 -11.97 -15.82 -9.64
C GLU A 25 -12.09 -14.60 -8.73
N LEU A 26 -11.49 -14.64 -7.53
CA LEU A 26 -11.44 -13.50 -6.61
C LEU A 26 -10.75 -12.29 -7.24
N HIS A 27 -9.63 -12.51 -7.94
CA HIS A 27 -8.93 -11.46 -8.65
C HIS A 27 -9.80 -10.85 -9.75
N LYS A 28 -10.46 -11.69 -10.56
CA LYS A 28 -11.34 -11.24 -11.64
C LYS A 28 -12.49 -10.39 -11.08
N ALA A 29 -13.13 -10.83 -10.01
CA ALA A 29 -14.18 -10.07 -9.34
C ALA A 29 -13.67 -8.72 -8.79
N SER A 30 -12.48 -8.70 -8.19
CA SER A 30 -11.83 -7.47 -7.71
C SER A 30 -11.49 -6.50 -8.84
N MET A 31 -10.98 -7.01 -9.97
CA MET A 31 -10.69 -6.23 -11.16
C MET A 31 -11.96 -5.66 -11.81
N GLU A 32 -13.01 -6.47 -11.95
CA GLU A 32 -14.32 -6.02 -12.44
C GLU A 32 -14.93 -4.95 -11.53
N HIS A 33 -14.80 -5.12 -10.21
CA HIS A 33 -15.22 -4.10 -9.26
C HIS A 33 -14.42 -2.80 -9.45
N PHE A 34 -13.09 -2.89 -9.51
CA PHE A 34 -12.21 -1.74 -9.71
C PHE A 34 -12.55 -0.96 -11.00
N LEU A 35 -12.68 -1.65 -12.13
CA LEU A 35 -13.01 -1.02 -13.42
C LEU A 35 -14.39 -0.36 -13.40
N ARG A 36 -15.33 -0.88 -12.60
CA ARG A 36 -16.66 -0.30 -12.43
C ARG A 36 -16.68 0.91 -11.49
N THR A 37 -15.83 0.94 -10.46
CA THR A 37 -15.86 1.98 -9.41
C THR A 37 -14.85 3.09 -9.62
N VAL A 38 -13.78 2.86 -10.40
CA VAL A 38 -12.77 3.87 -10.70
C VAL A 38 -13.40 5.04 -11.43
N LYS A 39 -13.12 6.25 -10.93
CA LYS A 39 -13.54 7.51 -11.55
C LYS A 39 -12.35 8.43 -11.66
N VAL A 40 -12.44 9.42 -12.55
CA VAL A 40 -11.51 10.55 -12.57
C VAL A 40 -12.25 11.73 -11.97
N ASP A 41 -11.69 12.32 -10.93
CA ASP A 41 -12.29 13.49 -10.28
C ASP A 41 -12.04 14.79 -11.07
N LYS A 42 -12.57 15.91 -10.55
CA LYS A 42 -12.43 17.23 -11.18
C LYS A 42 -10.98 17.72 -11.27
N GLU A 43 -10.09 17.15 -10.45
CA GLU A 43 -8.67 17.48 -10.37
C GLU A 43 -7.82 16.52 -11.22
N LYS A 44 -8.46 15.66 -12.03
CA LYS A 44 -7.82 14.63 -12.85
C LYS A 44 -7.08 13.56 -12.04
N ARG A 45 -7.47 13.36 -10.79
CA ARG A 45 -6.98 12.25 -9.95
C ARG A 45 -7.92 11.05 -10.06
N PHE A 46 -7.35 9.85 -9.98
CA PHE A 46 -8.14 8.63 -9.96
C PHE A 46 -8.77 8.47 -8.58
N LEU A 47 -10.09 8.36 -8.51
CA LEU A 47 -10.85 8.02 -7.31
C LEU A 47 -11.15 6.52 -7.32
N VAL A 48 -10.61 5.78 -6.35
CA VAL A 48 -10.69 4.32 -6.29
C VAL A 48 -11.18 3.84 -4.93
N THR A 49 -11.71 2.62 -4.89
CA THR A 49 -12.02 1.89 -3.65
C THR A 49 -10.86 0.96 -3.28
N LEU A 50 -10.72 0.66 -1.99
CA LEU A 50 -9.84 -0.42 -1.56
C LEU A 50 -10.40 -1.78 -2.05
N PRO A 51 -9.54 -2.71 -2.49
CA PRO A 51 -9.98 -3.99 -3.04
C PRO A 51 -10.36 -4.97 -1.92
N TRP A 52 -11.43 -4.68 -1.18
CA TRP A 52 -11.88 -5.52 -0.05
C TRP A 52 -12.23 -6.95 -0.49
N LEU A 53 -11.78 -7.94 0.28
CA LEU A 53 -12.21 -9.33 0.12
C LEU A 53 -13.63 -9.48 0.67
N GLY A 54 -14.58 -9.98 -0.13
CA GLY A 54 -16.00 -10.05 0.27
C GLY A 54 -16.29 -10.83 1.56
N ASN A 55 -15.38 -11.70 1.98
CA ASN A 55 -15.45 -12.51 3.21
C ASN A 55 -14.41 -12.09 4.27
N HIS A 56 -13.86 -10.88 4.20
CA HIS A 56 -12.86 -10.45 5.18
C HIS A 56 -13.44 -10.40 6.60
N LEU A 57 -12.61 -10.72 7.59
CA LEU A 57 -12.98 -10.51 8.99
C LEU A 57 -13.03 -9.00 9.30
N PRO A 58 -13.86 -8.55 10.26
CA PRO A 58 -13.84 -7.18 10.71
C PRO A 58 -12.46 -6.79 11.24
N LEU A 59 -11.97 -5.61 10.82
CA LEU A 59 -10.70 -5.09 11.34
C LEU A 59 -10.87 -4.68 12.81
N PRO A 60 -10.01 -5.17 13.72
CA PRO A 60 -10.04 -4.74 15.11
C PRO A 60 -9.45 -3.33 15.25
N ASP A 61 -9.80 -2.65 16.35
CA ASP A 61 -9.11 -1.43 16.73
C ASP A 61 -7.61 -1.72 16.99
N ASN A 62 -6.76 -0.98 16.31
CA ASN A 62 -5.31 -1.11 16.40
C ASN A 62 -4.62 0.20 16.86
N PHE A 63 -5.37 1.17 17.38
CA PHE A 63 -4.83 2.47 17.81
C PHE A 63 -3.63 2.32 18.75
N ASN A 64 -3.75 1.50 19.80
CA ASN A 64 -2.67 1.27 20.78
C ASN A 64 -1.39 0.68 20.13
N LEU A 65 -1.54 -0.13 19.08
CA LEU A 65 -0.42 -0.70 18.34
C LEU A 65 0.28 0.39 17.51
N ALA A 66 -0.49 1.20 16.79
CA ALA A 66 0.03 2.32 16.02
C ALA A 66 0.70 3.37 16.90
N PHE A 67 0.10 3.71 18.05
CA PHE A 67 0.63 4.69 19.00
C PHE A 67 1.98 4.25 19.59
N LYS A 68 2.10 2.98 20.01
CA LYS A 68 3.40 2.42 20.43
C LYS A 68 4.44 2.49 19.31
N GLY A 69 4.02 2.21 18.08
CA GLY A 69 4.85 2.37 16.88
C GLY A 69 5.35 3.81 16.72
N LEU A 70 4.45 4.80 16.87
CA LEU A 70 4.78 6.22 16.79
C LEU A 70 5.78 6.64 17.88
N GLN A 71 5.61 6.18 19.13
CA GLN A 71 6.55 6.49 20.21
C GLN A 71 7.97 5.98 19.90
N VAL A 72 8.07 4.73 19.41
CA VAL A 72 9.35 4.14 19.00
C VAL A 72 9.97 4.91 17.83
N THR A 73 9.19 5.21 16.79
CA THR A 73 9.63 5.98 15.63
C THR A 73 10.10 7.37 16.04
N THR A 74 9.35 8.07 16.89
CA THR A 74 9.68 9.40 17.41
C THR A 74 11.00 9.39 18.18
N HIS A 75 11.21 8.39 19.04
CA HIS A 75 12.45 8.26 19.80
C HIS A 75 13.66 8.07 18.87
N LYS A 76 13.54 7.20 17.85
CA LYS A 76 14.61 6.98 16.86
C LYS A 76 14.90 8.22 16.04
N LEU A 77 13.87 8.90 15.56
CA LEU A 77 14.01 10.14 14.78
C LEU A 77 14.73 11.24 15.56
N LYS A 78 14.43 11.39 16.85
CA LYS A 78 15.13 12.35 17.72
C LYS A 78 16.59 11.96 17.92
N LYS A 79 16.87 10.67 18.17
CA LYS A 79 18.24 10.15 18.31
C LYS A 79 19.07 10.37 17.05
N GLU A 80 18.46 10.25 15.88
CA GLU A 80 19.12 10.40 14.57
C GLU A 80 19.09 11.84 14.03
N ASN A 81 18.52 12.81 14.78
CA ASN A 81 18.31 14.21 14.35
C ASN A 81 17.47 14.39 13.07
N LEU A 82 16.59 13.44 12.77
CA LEU A 82 15.74 13.43 11.56
C LEU A 82 14.29 13.86 11.81
N PHE A 83 13.93 14.19 13.06
CA PHE A 83 12.54 14.47 13.45
C PHE A 83 11.91 15.61 12.63
N LYS A 84 12.66 16.70 12.41
CA LYS A 84 12.18 17.85 11.64
C LYS A 84 11.99 17.49 10.16
N GLU A 85 13.01 16.89 9.54
CA GLU A 85 12.95 16.47 8.13
C GLU A 85 11.81 15.48 7.87
N TYR A 86 11.57 14.56 8.80
CA TYR A 86 10.46 13.63 8.72
C TYR A 86 9.09 14.33 8.80
N GLY A 87 8.93 15.27 9.73
CA GLY A 87 7.72 16.07 9.86
C GLY A 87 7.45 16.95 8.64
N ASP A 88 8.50 17.47 8.00
CA ASP A 88 8.38 18.30 6.81
C ASP A 88 7.84 17.52 5.60
N VAL A 89 8.06 16.20 5.51
CA VAL A 89 7.42 15.34 4.50
C VAL A 89 5.91 15.35 4.65
N PHE A 90 5.38 15.21 5.86
CA PHE A 90 3.93 15.22 6.08
C PHE A 90 3.33 16.61 5.84
N LYS A 91 4.05 17.70 6.17
CA LYS A 91 3.62 19.06 5.81
C LYS A 91 3.53 19.25 4.30
N GLU A 92 4.50 18.72 3.55
CA GLU A 92 4.45 18.72 2.08
C GLU A 92 3.24 17.93 1.57
N TRP A 93 2.99 16.73 2.10
CA TRP A 93 1.83 15.92 1.72
C TRP A 93 0.50 16.60 2.04
N LYS A 94 0.38 17.27 3.19
CA LYS A 94 -0.83 18.04 3.54
C LYS A 94 -1.06 19.20 2.58
N ARG A 95 0.01 19.94 2.23
CA ARG A 95 -0.04 21.04 1.26
C ARG A 95 -0.38 20.58 -0.16
N GLU A 96 0.09 19.40 -0.56
CA GLU A 96 -0.23 18.78 -1.86
C GLU A 96 -1.62 18.11 -1.88
N GLY A 97 -2.37 18.10 -0.77
CA GLY A 97 -3.67 17.44 -0.69
C GLY A 97 -3.61 15.91 -0.79
N ILE A 98 -2.48 15.33 -0.40
CA ILE A 98 -2.27 13.86 -0.33
C ILE A 98 -2.82 13.30 0.99
N ILE A 99 -2.67 14.06 2.08
CA ILE A 99 -3.21 13.70 3.40
C ILE A 99 -4.09 14.83 3.92
N GLU A 100 -5.04 14.48 4.78
CA GLU A 100 -5.94 15.41 5.45
C GLU A 100 -5.96 15.12 6.95
N GLU A 101 -6.33 16.12 7.75
CA GLU A 101 -6.66 15.89 9.15
C GLU A 101 -8.03 15.21 9.22
N VAL A 102 -8.16 14.22 10.10
CA VAL A 102 -9.42 13.52 10.30
C VAL A 102 -10.40 14.49 10.97
N PRO A 103 -11.57 14.77 10.37
CA PRO A 103 -12.57 15.62 10.99
C PRO A 103 -13.05 15.05 12.32
N GLU A 104 -13.37 15.91 13.29
CA GLU A 104 -13.80 15.47 14.63
C GLU A 104 -15.05 14.58 14.56
N GLU A 105 -15.95 14.85 13.60
CA GLU A 105 -17.18 14.09 13.41
C GLU A 105 -16.90 12.66 12.93
N GLU A 106 -15.75 12.43 12.29
CA GLU A 106 -15.34 11.12 11.79
C GLU A 106 -14.58 10.28 12.82
N LEU A 107 -14.14 10.87 13.95
CA LEU A 107 -13.39 10.14 14.98
C LEU A 107 -14.17 8.97 15.58
N LYS A 108 -15.50 9.01 15.53
CA LYS A 108 -16.41 7.95 15.98
C LYS A 108 -16.56 6.77 15.02
N PHE A 109 -16.12 6.92 13.76
CA PHE A 109 -16.25 5.86 12.76
C PHE A 109 -15.21 4.76 12.96
N VAL A 110 -15.56 3.55 12.51
CA VAL A 110 -14.64 2.43 12.45
C VAL A 110 -13.42 2.84 11.64
N SER A 111 -12.24 2.65 12.21
CA SER A 111 -11.00 3.12 11.63
C SER A 111 -9.85 2.16 11.91
N TYR A 112 -8.80 2.31 11.11
CA TYR A 112 -7.58 1.52 11.24
C TYR A 112 -6.37 2.43 11.04
N TYR A 113 -5.40 2.33 11.95
CA TYR A 113 -4.23 3.19 12.01
C TYR A 113 -3.01 2.45 11.51
N LEU A 114 -2.41 2.92 10.42
CA LEU A 114 -1.19 2.37 9.85
C LEU A 114 0.02 2.83 10.67
N PRO A 115 0.74 1.93 11.36
CA PRO A 115 2.01 2.28 11.97
C PRO A 115 2.99 2.66 10.85
N HIS A 116 3.80 3.68 11.09
CA HIS A 116 4.82 4.10 10.13
C HIS A 116 6.18 4.29 10.78
N ARG A 117 7.21 4.26 9.93
CA ARG A 117 8.60 4.52 10.29
C ARG A 117 9.29 5.29 9.18
N HIS A 118 10.41 5.91 9.51
CA HIS A 118 11.27 6.50 8.49
C HIS A 118 12.17 5.46 7.83
N VAL A 119 12.45 5.69 6.55
CA VAL A 119 13.54 5.05 5.81
C VAL A 119 14.38 6.15 5.18
N VAL A 120 15.69 6.09 5.43
CA VAL A 120 16.66 7.03 4.86
C VAL A 120 17.31 6.39 3.64
N LYS A 121 17.37 7.13 2.54
CA LYS A 121 18.09 6.77 1.33
C LYS A 121 19.04 7.92 0.97
N PRO A 122 20.33 7.81 1.33
CA PRO A 122 21.30 8.90 1.14
C PRO A 122 21.40 9.39 -0.30
N ASP A 123 21.35 8.46 -1.26
CA ASP A 123 21.54 8.73 -2.70
C ASP A 123 20.23 9.03 -3.45
N SER A 124 19.16 9.38 -2.74
CA SER A 124 17.86 9.67 -3.33
C SER A 124 17.53 11.15 -3.28
N THR A 125 16.80 11.64 -4.29
CA THR A 125 16.18 12.98 -4.30
C THR A 125 15.26 13.19 -3.08
N THR A 126 14.68 12.12 -2.54
CA THR A 126 13.90 12.12 -1.30
C THR A 126 14.69 11.39 -0.21
N LYS A 127 15.50 12.14 0.54
CA LYS A 127 16.43 11.59 1.55
C LYS A 127 15.74 10.77 2.65
N ILE A 128 14.54 11.17 3.04
CA ILE A 128 13.75 10.48 4.07
C ILE A 128 12.31 10.27 3.58
N ARG A 129 11.76 9.08 3.82
CA ARG A 129 10.39 8.75 3.44
C ARG A 129 9.64 7.97 4.52
N PRO A 130 8.35 8.27 4.76
CA PRO A 130 7.47 7.43 5.55
C PRO A 130 7.24 6.08 4.87
N VAL A 131 7.28 5.01 5.65
CA VAL A 131 6.86 3.67 5.23
C VAL A 131 5.79 3.20 6.20
N PHE A 132 4.60 2.96 5.66
CA PHE A 132 3.45 2.45 6.41
C PHE A 132 3.45 0.93 6.43
N ASN A 133 3.01 0.35 7.55
CA ASN A 133 2.94 -1.09 7.74
C ASN A 133 1.49 -1.57 7.87
N ALA A 134 0.86 -1.82 6.73
CA ALA A 134 -0.49 -2.39 6.65
C ALA A 134 -0.58 -3.89 7.02
N SER A 135 0.56 -4.55 7.28
CA SER A 135 0.62 -5.93 7.78
C SER A 135 0.72 -6.03 9.31
N SER A 136 0.83 -4.88 10.00
CA SER A 136 0.92 -4.86 11.46
C SER A 136 -0.41 -5.30 12.08
N LYS A 137 -0.35 -6.25 13.02
CA LYS A 137 -1.54 -6.78 13.70
C LYS A 137 -1.20 -7.24 15.11
N GLN A 138 -2.21 -7.23 15.98
CA GLN A 138 -2.12 -7.87 17.29
C GLN A 138 -2.13 -9.40 17.12
N LYS A 139 -1.62 -10.12 18.11
CA LYS A 139 -1.59 -11.59 18.07
C LYS A 139 -3.02 -12.13 18.00
N GLY A 140 -3.31 -12.94 16.98
CA GLY A 140 -4.63 -13.55 16.76
C GLY A 140 -5.65 -12.65 16.04
N ALA A 141 -5.28 -11.43 15.67
CA ALA A 141 -6.11 -10.51 14.90
C ALA A 141 -5.75 -10.53 13.41
N VAL A 142 -6.58 -9.93 12.55
CA VAL A 142 -6.28 -9.69 11.13
C VAL A 142 -5.65 -8.31 10.91
N SER A 143 -4.80 -8.19 9.89
CA SER A 143 -4.26 -6.92 9.41
C SER A 143 -5.05 -6.40 8.22
N LEU A 144 -4.88 -5.11 7.88
CA LEU A 144 -5.48 -4.54 6.67
C LEU A 144 -5.10 -5.34 5.42
N ASN A 145 -3.83 -5.74 5.28
CA ASN A 145 -3.39 -6.57 4.15
C ASN A 145 -4.07 -7.95 4.09
N ASP A 146 -4.54 -8.50 5.22
CA ASP A 146 -5.28 -9.77 5.22
C ASP A 146 -6.75 -9.59 4.76
N CYS A 147 -7.25 -8.35 4.77
CA CYS A 147 -8.62 -8.00 4.39
C CYS A 147 -8.73 -7.48 2.94
N LEU A 148 -7.59 -7.19 2.30
CA LEU A 148 -7.52 -6.65 0.94
C LEU A 148 -7.03 -7.71 -0.03
N GLU A 149 -7.59 -7.71 -1.24
CA GLU A 149 -7.15 -8.59 -2.30
C GLU A 149 -5.80 -8.13 -2.84
N LYS A 150 -4.84 -9.05 -2.87
CA LYS A 150 -3.44 -8.73 -3.25
C LYS A 150 -3.31 -8.37 -4.74
N GLY A 151 -4.20 -8.92 -5.56
CA GLY A 151 -4.16 -8.79 -7.01
C GLY A 151 -3.05 -9.61 -7.67
N LEU A 152 -3.12 -9.72 -9.01
CA LEU A 152 -2.08 -10.32 -9.82
C LEU A 152 -0.86 -9.41 -9.94
N ASN A 153 0.30 -10.02 -10.15
CA ASN A 153 1.50 -9.28 -10.49
C ASN A 153 1.43 -8.82 -11.95
N LEU A 154 1.06 -7.55 -12.15
CA LEU A 154 1.00 -6.92 -13.47
C LEU A 154 2.35 -6.36 -13.95
N ILE A 155 3.44 -6.56 -13.19
CA ILE A 155 4.77 -6.10 -13.58
C ILE A 155 5.28 -6.96 -14.73
N GLU A 156 5.45 -6.33 -15.89
CA GLU A 156 6.09 -6.96 -17.03
C GLU A 156 7.58 -7.26 -16.80
N LEU A 157 8.08 -8.31 -17.46
CA LEU A 157 9.51 -8.63 -17.44
C LEU A 157 10.33 -7.52 -18.11
N ILE A 158 11.32 -7.00 -17.39
CA ILE A 158 12.22 -5.93 -17.87
C ILE A 158 12.85 -6.28 -19.24
N PRO A 159 13.37 -7.50 -19.50
CA PRO A 159 13.91 -7.85 -20.82
C PRO A 159 12.88 -7.70 -21.95
N SER A 160 11.62 -8.10 -21.72
CA SER A 160 10.54 -7.98 -22.70
C SER A 160 10.19 -6.51 -22.98
N MET A 161 10.15 -5.67 -21.94
CA MET A 161 9.96 -4.23 -22.11
C MET A 161 11.12 -3.59 -22.90
N LEU A 162 12.37 -3.94 -22.58
CA LEU A 162 13.55 -3.42 -23.28
C LEU A 162 13.62 -3.86 -24.75
N ALA A 163 13.23 -5.10 -25.05
CA ALA A 163 13.16 -5.58 -26.42
C ALA A 163 12.17 -4.76 -27.25
N ARG A 164 10.95 -4.52 -26.71
CA ARG A 164 9.93 -3.68 -27.36
C ARG A 164 10.39 -2.23 -27.52
N PHE A 165 11.03 -1.67 -26.49
CA PHE A 165 11.56 -0.29 -26.53
C PHE A 165 12.60 -0.09 -27.64
N ARG A 166 13.35 -1.14 -28.00
CA ARG A 166 14.36 -1.12 -29.08
C ARG A 166 13.81 -1.39 -30.48
N LEU A 167 12.52 -1.75 -30.64
CA LEU A 167 11.94 -2.07 -31.95
C LEU A 167 11.84 -0.85 -32.88
N TYR A 168 11.71 0.34 -32.31
CA TYR A 168 11.49 1.57 -33.07
C TYR A 168 12.68 2.52 -32.96
N ARG A 169 12.83 3.39 -33.95
CA ARG A 169 13.93 4.35 -34.07
C ARG A 169 13.99 5.36 -32.90
N PHE A 170 12.84 5.68 -32.32
CA PHE A 170 12.73 6.66 -31.23
C PHE A 170 11.96 6.04 -30.07
N GLY A 171 12.51 6.16 -28.87
CA GLY A 171 11.88 5.73 -27.62
C GLY A 171 11.67 6.93 -26.69
N VAL A 172 10.51 6.98 -26.03
CA VAL A 172 10.17 8.00 -25.04
C VAL A 172 10.03 7.32 -23.69
N SER A 173 10.67 7.90 -22.67
CA SER A 173 10.51 7.48 -21.27
C SER A 173 10.11 8.69 -20.42
N ALA A 174 9.28 8.44 -19.42
CA ALA A 174 8.85 9.43 -18.45
C ALA A 174 8.75 8.78 -17.08
N ASP A 175 9.07 9.53 -16.02
CA ASP A 175 8.89 9.11 -14.63
C ASP A 175 7.74 9.91 -14.00
N MET A 176 6.80 9.22 -13.36
CA MET A 176 5.69 9.85 -12.66
C MET A 176 6.03 10.01 -11.18
N ARG A 177 6.36 11.25 -10.78
CA ARG A 177 6.63 11.57 -9.38
C ARG A 177 5.40 11.24 -8.52
N LYS A 178 5.60 10.46 -7.45
CA LYS A 178 4.58 10.11 -6.45
C LYS A 178 3.32 9.47 -7.05
N ALA A 179 3.44 8.66 -8.11
CA ALA A 179 2.31 8.08 -8.86
C ALA A 179 1.18 7.51 -7.97
N PHE A 180 1.50 6.68 -6.97
CA PHE A 180 0.48 6.11 -6.07
C PHE A 180 -0.22 7.14 -5.18
N LEU A 181 0.46 8.24 -4.83
CA LEU A 181 -0.13 9.32 -4.03
C LEU A 181 -1.01 10.25 -4.87
N GLN A 182 -1.05 10.07 -6.20
CA GLN A 182 -1.98 10.77 -7.08
C GLN A 182 -3.35 10.09 -7.17
N MET A 183 -3.53 8.96 -6.48
CA MET A 183 -4.81 8.27 -6.39
C MET A 183 -5.55 8.72 -5.13
N ASN A 184 -6.79 9.16 -5.32
CA ASN A 184 -7.75 9.44 -4.26
C ASN A 184 -8.53 8.19 -3.89
N LEU A 185 -8.95 8.14 -2.63
CA LEU A 185 -9.83 7.10 -2.11
C LEU A 185 -11.22 7.66 -1.83
N TYR A 186 -12.23 6.80 -2.01
CA TYR A 186 -13.57 7.09 -1.51
C TYR A 186 -13.52 7.31 0.01
N GLN A 187 -14.32 8.25 0.51
CA GLN A 187 -14.31 8.66 1.93
C GLN A 187 -14.49 7.49 2.90
N GLN A 188 -15.31 6.50 2.52
CA GLN A 188 -15.56 5.28 3.29
C GLN A 188 -14.28 4.47 3.56
N ASP A 189 -13.33 4.48 2.62
CA ASP A 189 -12.10 3.69 2.69
C ASP A 189 -10.94 4.45 3.36
N ARG A 190 -10.97 5.79 3.38
CA ARG A 190 -9.91 6.63 3.97
C ARG A 190 -9.67 6.32 5.44
N ASN A 191 -10.75 5.98 6.16
CA ASN A 191 -10.69 5.66 7.59
C ASN A 191 -9.89 4.41 7.93
N PHE A 192 -9.60 3.55 6.94
CA PHE A 192 -8.75 2.38 7.12
C PHE A 192 -7.26 2.63 6.82
N LEU A 193 -6.91 3.84 6.40
CA LEU A 193 -5.53 4.27 6.15
C LEU A 193 -5.09 5.45 7.05
N ARG A 194 -5.78 5.66 8.18
CA ARG A 194 -5.38 6.69 9.15
C ARG A 194 -3.98 6.40 9.68
N PHE A 195 -3.31 7.43 10.22
CA PHE A 195 -2.04 7.28 10.91
C PHE A 195 -1.93 8.35 12.01
N LEU A 196 -0.96 8.21 12.90
CA LEU A 196 -0.76 9.05 14.10
C LEU A 196 0.50 9.89 14.00
#